data_AF-A0A9E5FH29-F1
#
_entry.id   AF-A0A9E5FH29-F1
#
_cell.length_a   1.000
_cell.length_b   1.000
_cell.length_c   1.000
_cell.angle_alpha   90.00
_cell.angle_beta   90.00
_cell.angle_gamma   90.00
#
_symmetry.space_group_name_H-M   'P 1'
#
loop_
_entity.id
_entity.type
_entity.pdbx_description
1 polymer ?
#
loop_
_entity_poly.entity_id
_entity_poly.type
_entity_poly.pdbx_seq_one_letter_code
_entity_poly.pdbx_strand_id
1 'polypeptide(L)'
;MVVLICAIAILAGGFIDRFAALLPGWWKYAALVAMVLPILITGTYRTIEPLHANRAGFRQAGNWLATNVAPGDEIDDPFCWSHFYAGRVFQETVVTGLPVTYPRRKYVVTERSSSKHERLGLRDEADLVRSGGTVVFSYAPKRRKVGDAVVVYAVPVGP
;
A
#
# COMPACT_ATOMS: atom_id res chain seq x y z
N MET A 1 -23.77 -5.63 -0.98
CA MET A 1 -23.05 -6.28 0.13
C MET A 1 -23.25 -5.58 1.46
N VAL A 2 -23.04 -4.26 1.54
CA VAL A 2 -23.23 -3.48 2.79
C VAL A 2 -24.64 -3.58 3.38
N VAL A 3 -25.69 -3.45 2.55
CA VAL A 3 -27.10 -3.56 2.99
C VAL A 3 -27.42 -4.93 3.61
N LEU A 4 -26.85 -6.01 3.06
CA LEU A 4 -27.05 -7.36 3.57
C LEU A 4 -26.38 -7.54 4.95
N ILE A 5 -25.20 -6.96 5.14
CA ILE A 5 -24.47 -6.99 6.42
C ILE A 5 -25.25 -6.20 7.48
N CYS A 6 -25.80 -5.03 7.13
CA CYS A 6 -26.64 -4.23 8.03
C CYS A 6 -27.94 -4.96 8.41
N ALA A 7 -28.61 -5.61 7.44
CA ALA A 7 -29.82 -6.38 7.72
C ALA A 7 -29.54 -7.57 8.65
N ILE A 8 -28.44 -8.30 8.43
CA ILE A 8 -28.00 -9.39 9.31
C ILE A 8 -27.67 -8.86 10.72
N ALA A 9 -27.02 -7.70 10.83
CA ALA A 9 -26.68 -7.10 12.12
C ALA A 9 -27.94 -6.65 12.91
N ILE A 10 -28.94 -6.08 12.23
CA ILE A 10 -30.22 -5.67 12.84
C ILE A 10 -31.02 -6.90 13.30
N LEU A 11 -31.10 -7.94 12.45
CA LEU A 11 -31.78 -9.19 12.80
C LEU A 11 -31.08 -9.93 13.94
N ALA A 12 -29.74 -9.90 13.97
CA ALA A 12 -28.96 -10.40 15.11
C ALA A 12 -29.30 -9.60 16.38
N GLY A 13 -29.32 -8.26 16.31
CA GLY A 13 -29.73 -7.35 17.39
C GLY A 13 -31.05 -7.73 18.05
N GLY A 14 -32.11 -7.92 17.24
CA GLY A 14 -33.43 -8.30 17.74
C GLY A 14 -33.50 -9.73 18.30
N PHE A 15 -32.68 -10.65 17.78
CA PHE A 15 -32.59 -12.01 18.31
C PHE A 15 -31.88 -12.06 19.66
N ILE A 16 -30.88 -11.19 19.87
CA ILE A 16 -30.10 -11.10 21.12
C ILE A 16 -30.98 -10.62 22.28
N ASP A 17 -31.80 -9.60 22.07
CA ASP A 17 -32.68 -9.07 23.12
C ASP A 17 -33.69 -10.14 23.60
N ARG A 18 -34.23 -10.92 22.64
CA ARG A 18 -35.12 -12.04 22.96
C ARG A 18 -34.42 -13.22 23.63
N PHE A 19 -33.19 -13.54 23.23
CA PHE A 19 -32.41 -14.61 23.85
C PHE A 19 -31.93 -14.21 25.26
N ALA A 20 -31.50 -12.96 25.45
CA ALA A 20 -31.11 -12.42 26.74
C ALA A 20 -32.30 -12.32 27.70
N ALA A 21 -33.52 -12.09 27.22
CA ALA A 21 -34.73 -12.10 28.04
C ALA A 21 -35.02 -13.46 28.70
N LEU A 22 -34.55 -14.56 28.11
CA LEU A 22 -34.75 -15.94 28.62
C LEU A 22 -33.75 -16.35 29.71
N LEU A 23 -32.68 -15.59 29.92
CA LEU A 23 -31.63 -15.90 30.90
C LEU A 23 -31.84 -15.12 32.21
N PRO A 24 -31.79 -15.73 33.40
CA PRO A 24 -32.00 -15.01 34.65
C PRO A 24 -30.74 -14.27 35.15
N GLY A 25 -30.95 -13.10 35.75
CA GLY A 25 -29.93 -12.38 36.52
C GLY A 25 -28.67 -12.01 35.73
N TRP A 26 -27.51 -12.34 36.29
CA TRP A 26 -26.20 -11.93 35.76
C TRP A 26 -25.80 -12.63 34.45
N TRP A 27 -26.44 -13.75 34.10
CA TRP A 27 -26.20 -14.49 32.86
C TRP A 27 -26.52 -13.69 31.60
N LYS A 28 -27.44 -12.71 31.68
CA LYS A 28 -27.75 -11.77 30.58
C LYS A 28 -26.52 -10.96 30.17
N TYR A 29 -25.80 -10.43 31.16
CA TYR A 29 -24.59 -9.67 30.93
C TYR A 29 -23.45 -10.55 30.41
N ALA A 30 -23.34 -11.79 30.91
CA ALA A 30 -22.36 -12.75 30.40
C ALA A 30 -22.59 -13.09 28.91
N ALA A 31 -23.84 -13.31 28.50
CA ALA A 31 -24.19 -13.57 27.10
C ALA A 31 -23.92 -12.35 26.19
N LEU A 32 -24.25 -11.14 26.66
CA LEU A 32 -23.96 -9.90 25.94
C LEU A 32 -22.44 -9.70 25.76
N VAL A 33 -21.66 -9.88 26.83
CA VAL A 33 -20.20 -9.77 26.78
C VAL A 33 -19.61 -10.83 25.85
N ALA A 34 -20.02 -12.09 25.96
CA ALA A 34 -19.54 -13.17 25.10
C ALA A 34 -19.78 -12.91 23.61
N MET A 35 -20.80 -12.12 23.26
CA MET A 35 -21.13 -11.80 21.88
C MET A 35 -20.46 -10.52 21.37
N VAL A 36 -20.39 -9.47 22.20
CA VAL A 36 -19.78 -8.19 21.82
C VAL A 36 -18.25 -8.27 21.83
N LEU A 37 -17.68 -9.00 22.79
CA LEU A 37 -16.24 -9.09 23.00
C LEU A 37 -15.48 -9.59 21.76
N PRO A 38 -15.91 -10.66 21.03
CA PRO A 38 -15.24 -11.09 19.81
C PRO A 38 -15.26 -10.02 18.70
N ILE A 39 -16.36 -9.26 18.55
CA ILE A 39 -16.47 -8.19 17.55
C ILE A 39 -15.50 -7.06 17.89
N LEU A 40 -15.44 -6.67 19.17
CA LEU A 40 -14.49 -5.67 19.64
C LEU A 40 -13.05 -6.15 19.48
N ILE A 41 -12.72 -7.38 19.87
CA ILE A 41 -11.37 -7.94 19.72
C ILE A 41 -10.94 -7.96 18.25
N THR A 42 -11.79 -8.46 17.36
CA THR A 42 -11.46 -8.58 15.92
C THR A 42 -11.37 -7.22 15.24
N GLY A 43 -12.30 -6.30 15.54
CA GLY A 43 -12.25 -4.92 15.03
C GLY A 43 -11.02 -4.18 15.53
N THR A 44 -10.73 -4.27 16.83
CA THR A 44 -9.59 -3.58 17.46
C THR A 44 -8.26 -4.13 16.94
N TYR A 45 -8.13 -5.46 16.78
CA TYR A 45 -6.94 -6.08 16.20
C TYR A 45 -6.63 -5.54 14.80
N ARG A 46 -7.65 -5.38 13.96
CA ARG A 46 -7.50 -4.80 12.62
C ARG A 46 -7.14 -3.31 12.65
N THR A 47 -7.62 -2.55 13.62
CA THR A 47 -7.27 -1.13 13.76
C THR A 47 -5.86 -0.90 14.31
N ILE A 48 -5.29 -1.87 15.04
CA ILE A 48 -3.90 -1.81 15.52
C ILE A 48 -2.92 -2.30 14.44
N GLU A 49 -3.40 -2.99 13.40
CA GLU A 49 -2.56 -3.37 12.27
C GLU A 49 -1.95 -2.10 11.64
N PRO A 50 -0.62 -2.05 11.40
CA PRO A 50 0.03 -0.86 10.88
C PRO A 50 -0.67 -0.39 9.60
N LEU A 51 -1.21 0.82 9.65
CA LEU A 51 -1.88 1.43 8.52
C LEU A 51 -0.90 1.44 7.34
N HIS A 52 -1.30 0.83 6.23
CA HIS A 52 -0.48 0.68 5.04
C HIS A 52 0.75 -0.24 5.16
N ALA A 53 0.67 -1.33 5.94
CA ALA A 53 1.68 -2.39 5.91
C ALA A 53 2.02 -2.86 4.48
N ASN A 54 1.01 -2.87 3.59
CA ASN A 54 1.14 -3.21 2.17
C ASN A 54 1.96 -2.18 1.35
N ARG A 55 2.28 -1.01 1.92
CA ARG A 55 3.10 0.04 1.28
C ARG A 55 4.52 0.12 1.80
N ALA A 56 4.94 -0.84 2.64
CA ALA A 56 6.30 -0.87 3.16
C ALA A 56 7.36 -0.85 2.04
N GLY A 57 7.10 -1.51 0.91
CA GLY A 57 7.99 -1.49 -0.26
C GLY A 57 8.16 -0.10 -0.86
N PHE A 58 7.06 0.63 -1.07
CA PHE A 58 7.11 2.00 -1.59
C PHE A 58 7.82 2.96 -0.64
N ARG A 59 7.65 2.78 0.67
CA ARG A 59 8.38 3.56 1.68
C ARG A 59 9.88 3.32 1.61
N GLN A 60 10.30 2.06 1.52
CA GLN A 60 11.72 1.74 1.43
C GLN A 60 12.32 2.22 0.09
N ALA A 61 11.59 2.07 -1.01
CA ALA A 61 11.98 2.61 -2.30
C ALA A 61 12.13 4.15 -2.25
N GLY A 62 11.16 4.85 -1.66
CA GLY A 62 11.23 6.31 -1.49
C GLY A 62 12.41 6.76 -0.62
N ASN A 63 12.66 6.10 0.50
CA ASN A 63 13.82 6.38 1.36
C ASN A 63 15.14 6.15 0.61
N TRP A 64 15.21 5.08 -0.20
CA TRP A 64 16.37 4.80 -1.04
C TRP A 64 16.56 5.90 -2.09
N LEU A 65 15.48 6.30 -2.78
CA LEU A 65 15.49 7.38 -3.77
C LEU A 65 15.96 8.71 -3.17
N ALA A 66 15.48 9.08 -1.98
CA ALA A 66 15.91 10.29 -1.27
C ALA A 66 17.44 10.35 -1.05
N THR A 67 18.06 9.19 -0.83
CA THR A 67 19.48 9.10 -0.49
C THR A 67 20.39 8.94 -1.71
N ASN A 68 19.89 8.30 -2.78
CA ASN A 68 20.73 7.83 -3.89
C ASN A 68 20.49 8.57 -5.21
N VAL A 69 19.44 9.38 -5.31
CA VAL A 69 19.06 10.07 -6.55
C VAL A 69 19.32 11.56 -6.42
N ALA A 70 19.91 12.19 -7.43
CA ALA A 70 20.15 13.62 -7.42
C ALA A 70 18.83 14.40 -7.52
N PRO A 71 18.72 15.60 -6.92
CA PRO A 71 17.47 16.37 -6.91
C PRO A 71 16.88 16.64 -8.31
N GLY A 72 17.71 16.82 -9.33
CA GLY A 72 17.26 17.07 -10.70
C GLY A 72 17.00 15.83 -11.56
N ASP A 73 17.27 14.63 -11.06
CA ASP A 73 16.97 13.38 -11.79
C ASP A 73 15.47 13.06 -11.68
N GLU A 74 14.88 12.56 -12.77
CA GLU A 74 13.44 12.32 -12.88
C GLU A 74 13.02 11.03 -12.17
N ILE A 75 11.90 11.08 -11.45
CA ILE A 75 11.27 9.92 -10.83
C ILE A 75 9.87 9.73 -11.44
N ASP A 76 9.61 8.54 -11.96
CA ASP A 76 8.33 8.10 -12.50
C ASP A 76 7.71 7.10 -11.52
N ASP A 77 6.81 7.61 -10.68
CA ASP A 77 6.09 6.82 -9.69
C ASP A 77 4.58 6.95 -9.89
N PRO A 78 3.97 6.07 -10.69
CA PRO A 78 2.52 6.07 -10.92
C PRO A 78 1.69 5.84 -9.64
N PHE A 79 2.30 5.38 -8.56
CA PHE A 79 1.63 5.14 -7.28
C PHE A 79 1.74 6.33 -6.32
N CYS A 80 2.58 7.31 -6.62
CA CYS A 80 2.92 8.51 -5.84
C CYS A 80 3.55 8.28 -4.45
N TRP A 81 3.55 7.05 -3.92
CA TRP A 81 4.03 6.76 -2.57
C TRP A 81 5.54 6.88 -2.44
N SER A 82 6.30 6.33 -3.38
CA SER A 82 7.75 6.44 -3.35
C SER A 82 8.20 7.87 -3.59
N HIS A 83 7.49 8.64 -4.42
CA HIS A 83 7.73 10.07 -4.61
C HIS A 83 7.51 10.85 -3.30
N PHE A 84 6.41 10.56 -2.60
CA PHE A 84 6.11 11.13 -1.29
C PHE A 84 7.19 10.83 -0.26
N TYR A 85 7.59 9.56 -0.13
CA TYR A 85 8.64 9.17 0.83
C TYR A 85 10.04 9.63 0.43
N ALA A 86 10.27 9.91 -0.85
CA ALA A 86 11.51 10.52 -1.33
C ALA A 86 11.59 12.02 -1.03
N GLY A 87 10.53 12.63 -0.47
CA GLY A 87 10.45 14.07 -0.23
C GLY A 87 10.32 14.90 -1.51
N ARG A 88 9.86 14.29 -2.62
CA ARG A 88 9.81 14.91 -3.95
C ARG A 88 8.41 15.30 -4.39
N VAL A 89 7.47 15.40 -3.46
CA VAL A 89 6.09 15.81 -3.76
C VAL A 89 6.10 17.13 -4.55
N PHE A 90 5.31 17.20 -5.62
CA PHE A 90 5.22 18.34 -6.54
C PHE A 90 6.39 18.48 -7.54
N GLN A 91 7.32 17.51 -7.58
CA GLN A 91 8.38 17.44 -8.60
C GLN A 91 8.06 16.43 -9.72
N GLU A 92 6.79 16.03 -9.88
CA GLU A 92 6.37 15.08 -10.91
C GLU A 92 6.44 15.69 -12.33
N THR A 93 6.61 17.02 -12.41
CA THR A 93 6.76 17.78 -13.67
C THR A 93 8.19 18.25 -13.82
N VAL A 94 8.60 18.64 -15.04
CA VAL A 94 9.96 19.15 -15.32
C VAL A 94 10.32 20.29 -14.36
N VAL A 95 11.19 20.00 -13.39
CA VAL A 95 11.69 21.00 -12.46
C VAL A 95 12.90 21.67 -13.09
N THR A 96 12.76 22.93 -13.48
CA THR A 96 13.85 23.74 -14.01
C THR A 96 14.74 24.26 -12.89
N GLY A 97 16.06 24.25 -13.08
CA GLY A 97 17.02 24.89 -12.17
C GLY A 97 17.58 24.00 -11.05
N LEU A 98 17.24 22.71 -11.03
CA LEU A 98 17.90 21.73 -10.15
C LEU A 98 19.16 21.15 -10.81
N PRO A 99 20.19 20.82 -10.02
CA PRO A 99 21.36 20.14 -10.53
C PRO A 99 20.97 18.75 -11.04
N VAL A 100 21.20 18.51 -12.33
CA VAL A 100 20.98 17.23 -13.01
C VAL A 100 22.30 16.48 -13.07
N THR A 101 22.27 15.17 -12.86
CA THR A 101 23.47 14.33 -12.99
C THR A 101 23.66 13.89 -14.43
N TYR A 102 24.92 13.85 -14.89
CA TYR A 102 25.27 13.22 -16.15
C TYR A 102 26.00 11.88 -15.88
N PRO A 103 25.65 10.80 -16.58
CA PRO A 103 24.57 10.69 -17.58
C PRO A 103 23.17 10.78 -16.94
N ARG A 104 22.21 11.39 -17.66
CA ARG A 104 20.84 11.56 -17.17
C ARG A 104 20.17 10.20 -16.99
N ARG A 105 19.51 10.02 -15.84
CA ARG A 105 18.77 8.81 -15.52
C ARG A 105 17.35 9.16 -15.08
N LYS A 106 16.40 8.34 -15.50
CA LYS A 106 15.01 8.37 -15.05
C LYS A 106 14.75 7.12 -14.20
N TYR A 107 14.24 7.32 -13.00
CA TYR A 107 13.97 6.26 -12.04
C TYR A 107 12.50 5.87 -12.08
N VAL A 108 12.19 4.65 -12.52
CA VAL A 108 10.82 4.16 -12.70
C VAL A 108 10.47 3.18 -11.59
N VAL A 109 9.41 3.47 -10.84
CA VAL A 109 8.88 2.63 -9.76
C VAL A 109 7.82 1.70 -10.31
N THR A 110 7.97 0.40 -10.05
CA THR A 110 7.08 -0.67 -10.53
C THR A 110 6.68 -1.58 -9.37
N GLU A 111 5.52 -2.24 -9.50
CA GLU A 111 5.02 -3.22 -8.54
C GLU A 111 4.83 -4.59 -9.24
N ARG A 112 5.46 -5.66 -8.73
CA ARG A 112 5.25 -7.04 -9.25
C ARG A 112 4.19 -7.76 -8.44
N SER A 113 3.02 -7.14 -8.27
CA SER A 113 1.89 -7.74 -7.58
C SER A 113 0.88 -8.35 -8.56
N SER A 114 0.07 -9.28 -8.06
CA SER A 114 -1.06 -9.85 -8.82
C SER A 114 -2.19 -8.85 -9.04
N SER A 115 -2.16 -7.70 -8.37
CA SER A 115 -3.19 -6.66 -8.51
C SER A 115 -2.90 -5.86 -9.76
N LYS A 116 -3.73 -6.00 -10.79
CA LYS A 116 -3.62 -5.18 -11.99
C LYS A 116 -4.12 -3.76 -11.68
N HIS A 117 -3.23 -2.78 -11.86
CA HIS A 117 -3.56 -1.36 -11.75
C HIS A 117 -3.74 -0.75 -13.14
N GLU A 118 -4.73 -1.22 -13.91
CA GLU A 118 -4.96 -0.82 -15.32
C GLU A 118 -5.18 0.69 -15.51
N ARG A 119 -5.61 1.39 -14.46
CA ARG A 119 -5.81 2.85 -14.48
C ARG A 119 -4.52 3.65 -14.28
N LEU A 120 -3.46 2.99 -13.80
CA LEU A 120 -2.14 3.61 -13.64
C LEU A 120 -1.36 3.35 -14.92
N GLY A 121 -0.70 4.39 -15.47
CA GLY A 121 0.16 4.30 -16.64
C GLY A 121 1.48 3.57 -16.35
N LEU A 122 1.41 2.33 -15.86
CA LEU A 122 2.56 1.52 -15.54
C LEU A 122 3.33 1.18 -16.82
N ARG A 123 4.65 1.37 -16.79
CA ARG A 123 5.53 0.89 -17.86
C ARG A 123 5.73 -0.62 -17.73
N ASP A 124 5.73 -1.31 -18.86
CA ASP A 124 6.11 -2.72 -18.92
C ASP A 124 7.59 -2.89 -18.55
N GLU A 125 7.90 -3.82 -17.65
CA GLU A 125 9.27 -4.14 -17.29
C GLU A 125 10.09 -4.60 -18.49
N ALA A 126 9.48 -5.31 -19.44
CA ALA A 126 10.17 -5.74 -20.65
C ALA A 126 10.67 -4.53 -21.48
N ASP A 127 9.88 -3.46 -21.52
CA ASP A 127 10.24 -2.22 -22.22
C ASP A 127 11.29 -1.41 -21.46
N LEU A 128 11.23 -1.41 -20.11
CA LEU A 128 12.25 -0.80 -19.27
C LEU A 128 13.61 -1.46 -19.48
N VAL A 129 13.66 -2.80 -19.49
CA VAL A 129 14.88 -3.56 -19.76
C VAL A 129 15.38 -3.33 -21.19
N ARG A 130 14.49 -3.32 -22.19
CA ARG A 130 14.86 -3.05 -23.59
C ARG A 130 15.46 -1.65 -23.78
N SER A 131 15.01 -0.69 -22.98
CA SER A 131 15.53 0.68 -22.96
C SER A 131 16.86 0.82 -22.18
N GLY A 132 17.48 -0.29 -21.77
CA GLY A 132 18.71 -0.30 -20.98
C GLY A 132 18.50 -0.01 -19.49
N GLY A 133 17.27 -0.15 -19.00
CA GLY A 133 16.93 0.01 -17.59
C GLY A 133 17.59 -1.06 -16.71
N THR A 134 18.16 -0.63 -15.59
CA THR A 134 18.80 -1.51 -14.61
C THR A 134 18.07 -1.43 -13.28
N VAL A 135 17.89 -2.57 -12.61
CA VAL A 135 17.29 -2.58 -11.27
C VAL A 135 18.29 -2.01 -10.28
N VAL A 136 17.92 -0.91 -9.63
CA VAL A 136 18.76 -0.24 -8.61
C VAL A 136 18.23 -0.47 -7.20
N PHE A 137 16.97 -0.86 -7.06
CA PHE A 137 16.35 -1.21 -5.80
C PHE A 137 15.27 -2.28 -5.99
N SER A 138 15.19 -3.23 -5.07
CA SER A 138 14.11 -4.21 -4.99
C SER A 138 13.72 -4.44 -3.53
N TYR A 139 12.42 -4.60 -3.28
CA TYR A 139 11.87 -4.94 -1.97
C TYR A 139 11.02 -6.21 -2.05
N ALA A 140 11.50 -7.25 -1.37
CA ALA A 140 10.77 -8.50 -1.18
C ALA A 140 10.05 -8.51 0.19
N PRO A 141 8.70 -8.60 0.23
CA PRO A 141 7.96 -8.66 1.48
C PRO A 141 8.16 -10.00 2.20
N LYS A 142 8.51 -9.98 3.49
CA LYS A 142 8.72 -11.19 4.32
C LYS A 142 7.52 -12.16 4.38
N ARG A 143 6.29 -11.69 4.09
CA ARG A 143 5.04 -12.45 4.27
C ARG A 143 4.44 -13.02 2.98
N ARG A 144 4.97 -12.69 1.80
CA ARG A 144 4.40 -13.10 0.51
C ARG A 144 5.26 -14.23 -0.08
N LYS A 145 4.62 -15.33 -0.50
CA LYS A 145 5.30 -16.50 -1.10
C LYS A 145 5.66 -16.31 -2.60
N VAL A 146 5.19 -15.24 -3.24
CA VAL A 146 5.40 -15.00 -4.69
C VAL A 146 5.57 -13.52 -4.98
N GLY A 147 6.68 -13.16 -5.62
CA GLY A 147 6.96 -11.85 -6.24
C GLY A 147 7.57 -10.79 -5.32
N ASP A 148 8.57 -10.07 -5.83
CA ASP A 148 9.00 -8.79 -5.24
C ASP A 148 7.79 -7.86 -5.18
N ALA A 149 7.63 -7.07 -4.11
CA ALA A 149 6.51 -6.14 -4.08
C ALA A 149 6.82 -4.92 -4.94
N VAL A 150 7.98 -4.29 -4.74
CA VAL A 150 8.30 -3.00 -5.37
C VAL A 150 9.72 -3.01 -5.91
N VAL A 151 9.91 -2.56 -7.14
CA VAL A 151 11.19 -2.52 -7.85
C VAL A 151 11.40 -1.14 -8.46
N VAL A 152 12.61 -0.62 -8.41
CA VAL A 152 13.00 0.64 -9.04
C VAL A 152 14.02 0.37 -10.15
N TYR A 153 13.71 0.83 -11.34
CA TYR A 153 14.60 0.79 -12.51
C TYR A 153 15.25 2.15 -12.74
N ALA A 154 16.55 2.20 -12.90
CA ALA A 154 17.25 3.36 -13.47
C ALA A 154 17.38 3.16 -14.98
N VAL A 155 16.66 3.99 -15.74
CA VAL A 155 16.65 4.00 -17.20
C VAL A 155 17.52 5.14 -17.70
N PRO A 156 18.47 4.90 -18.62
CA PRO A 156 19.23 5.98 -19.24
C PRO A 156 18.30 6.87 -20.05
N VAL A 157 18.37 8.17 -19.82
CA VAL A 157 17.72 9.17 -20.68
C VAL A 157 18.77 9.56 -21.70
N GLY A 158 18.41 9.48 -22.99
CA GLY A 158 19.30 9.91 -24.08
C GLY A 158 19.78 11.36 -23.89
N PRO A 159 20.85 11.76 -24.61
CA PRO A 159 21.37 13.12 -24.55
C PRO A 159 20.32 14.17 -24.89
#